data_AF-A0A626ND69-F1
#
_entry.id   AF-A0A626ND69-F1
#
_cell.length_a   1.000
_cell.length_b   1.000
_cell.length_c   1.000
_cell.angle_alpha   90.00
_cell.angle_beta   90.00
_cell.angle_gamma   90.00
#
_symmetry.space_group_name_H-M   'P 1'
#
loop_
_entity.id
_entity.type
_entity.pdbx_description
1 polymer ?
#
loop_
_entity_poly.entity_id
_entity_poly.type
_entity_poly.pdbx_seq_one_letter_code
_entity_poly.pdbx_strand_id
1 'polypeptide(L)' 'MENIIARRYAKAIASRADINDFYQNLCILNSAFVLPKFKNIIESNEIKKERKMEFLDSFF' A
#
# COMPACT_ATOMS: atom_id res chain seq x y z
N MET A 1 15.74 9.72 -3.67
CA MET A 1 15.31 8.70 -4.65
C MET A 1 13.86 8.29 -4.42
N GLU A 2 13.50 7.94 -3.19
CA GLU A 2 12.15 7.47 -2.81
C GLU A 2 11.02 8.45 -3.18
N ASN A 3 11.19 9.75 -2.91
CA ASN A 3 10.18 10.76 -3.27
C ASN A 3 9.86 10.84 -4.78
N ILE A 4 10.84 10.56 -5.65
CA ILE A 4 10.62 10.57 -7.11
C ILE A 4 9.81 9.33 -7.51
N ILE A 5 10.15 8.18 -6.93
CA ILE A 5 9.47 6.90 -7.18
C ILE A 5 8.03 6.97 -6.66
N ALA A 6 7.83 7.42 -5.43
CA ALA A 6 6.51 7.61 -4.82
C ALA A 6 5.63 8.54 -5.66
N ARG A 7 6.17 9.70 -6.09
CA ARG A 7 5.44 10.63 -6.97
C ARG A 7 5.09 10.02 -8.31
N ARG A 8 5.94 9.17 -8.88
CA ARG A 8 5.66 8.46 -10.14
C ARG A 8 4.49 7.49 -9.98
N TYR A 9 4.49 6.70 -8.91
CA TYR A 9 3.39 5.77 -8.63
C TYR A 9 2.08 6.50 -8.29
N ALA A 10 2.14 7.58 -7.51
CA ALA A 10 0.96 8.40 -7.21
C ALA A 10 0.32 8.98 -8.47
N LYS A 11 1.13 9.47 -9.43
CA LYS A 11 0.65 9.93 -10.74
C LYS A 11 -0.02 8.80 -11.54
N ALA A 12 0.60 7.63 -11.59
CA ALA A 12 0.05 6.48 -12.31
C ALA A 12 -1.29 6.02 -11.72
N ILE A 13 -1.39 5.98 -10.39
CA ILE A 13 -2.63 5.68 -9.67
C ILE A 13 -3.71 6.71 -10.02
N ALA A 14 -3.40 8.01 -9.97
CA ALA A 14 -4.36 9.06 -10.28
C ALA A 14 -4.92 9.03 -11.71
N SER A 15 -4.23 8.35 -12.64
CA SER A 15 -4.69 8.17 -14.04
C SER A 15 -5.51 6.89 -14.25
N ARG A 16 -5.80 6.10 -13.20
CA ARG A 16 -6.61 4.89 -13.32
C ARG A 16 -8.08 5.21 -13.58
N ALA A 17 -8.77 4.34 -14.32
CA ALA A 17 -10.20 4.46 -14.58
C ALA A 17 -11.05 4.20 -13.31
N ASP A 18 -10.57 3.36 -12.39
CA ASP A 18 -11.21 2.97 -11.12
C ASP A 18 -10.70 3.78 -9.91
N ILE A 19 -10.22 5.01 -10.14
CA ILE A 19 -9.54 5.81 -9.10
C ILE A 19 -10.38 6.02 -7.84
N ASN A 20 -11.71 6.15 -7.95
CA ASN A 20 -12.55 6.38 -6.78
C ASN A 20 -12.53 5.18 -5.82
N ASP A 21 -12.75 3.97 -6.35
CA ASP A 21 -12.73 2.74 -5.55
C ASP A 21 -11.31 2.47 -5.04
N PHE A 22 -10.31 2.66 -5.90
CA PHE A 22 -8.91 2.52 -5.53
C PHE A 22 -8.51 3.47 -4.39
N TYR A 23 -9.00 4.72 -4.42
CA TYR A 23 -8.73 5.72 -3.38
C TYR A 23 -9.36 5.35 -2.05
N GLN A 24 -10.59 4.83 -2.03
CA GLN A 24 -11.21 4.33 -0.79
C GLN A 24 -10.40 3.19 -0.17
N ASN A 25 -9.93 2.27 -1.01
CA ASN A 25 -9.06 1.19 -0.57
C ASN A 25 -7.73 1.71 0.00
N LEU A 26 -7.12 2.72 -0.63
CA LEU A 26 -5.93 3.38 -0.10
C LEU A 26 -6.19 4.06 1.26
N CYS A 27 -7.37 4.65 1.48
CA CYS A 27 -7.71 5.26 2.76
C CYS A 27 -7.76 4.24 3.91
N ILE A 28 -8.28 3.03 3.64
CA ILE A 28 -8.28 1.92 4.62
C ILE A 28 -6.83 1.56 4.98
N LEU A 29 -5.97 1.34 3.98
CA LEU A 29 -4.56 1.02 4.21
C LEU A 29 -3.81 2.16 4.91
N ASN A 30 -4.10 3.41 4.59
CA ASN A 30 -3.46 4.57 5.21
C ASN A 30 -3.65 4.56 6.74
N SER A 31 -4.83 4.14 7.21
CA SER A 31 -5.09 3.99 8.64
C SER A 31 -4.22 2.90 9.29
N ALA A 32 -3.99 1.79 8.58
CA ALA A 32 -3.13 0.69 9.03
C ALA A 32 -1.65 1.10 9.08
N PHE A 33 -1.17 1.93 8.14
CA PHE A 33 0.20 2.46 8.12
C PHE A 33 0.54 3.37 9.31
N VAL A 34 -0.46 3.84 10.08
CA VAL A 34 -0.21 4.55 11.34
C VAL A 34 0.34 3.59 12.40
N LEU A 35 0.02 2.30 12.32
CA LEU A 35 0.43 1.29 13.29
C LEU A 35 1.87 0.82 13.03
N PRO A 36 2.80 0.93 14.00
CA PRO A 36 4.18 0.46 13.84
C PRO A 36 4.26 -1.04 13.54
N LYS A 37 3.38 -1.85 14.13
CA LYS A 37 3.31 -3.29 13.89
C LYS A 37 3.02 -3.62 12.42
N PHE A 38 2.15 -2.85 11.78
CA PHE A 38 1.82 -3.02 10.37
C PHE A 38 3.04 -2.70 9.50
N LYS A 39 3.71 -1.56 9.74
CA LYS A 39 4.97 -1.21 9.04
C LYS A 39 6.03 -2.29 9.18
N ASN A 40 6.24 -2.79 10.39
CA ASN A 40 7.21 -3.86 10.64
C ASN A 40 6.92 -5.13 9.80
N ILE A 41 5.65 -5.48 9.60
CA ILE A 41 5.27 -6.63 8.77
C ILE A 41 5.57 -6.34 7.29
N ILE A 42 5.18 -5.18 6.77
CA ILE A 42 5.35 -4.81 5.36
C ILE A 42 6.82 -4.61 5.00
N GLU A 43 7.63 -4.08 5.92
CA GLU A 43 9.06 -3.80 5.72
C GLU A 43 9.96 -4.99 6.09
N SER A 44 9.43 -6.05 6.73
CA SER A 44 10.23 -7.21 7.16
C SER A 44 10.85 -7.96 5.98
N ASN A 45 12.15 -8.17 6.00
CA ASN A 45 12.85 -9.00 5.01
C ASN A 45 12.66 -10.51 5.23
N GLU A 46 12.13 -10.91 6.40
CA GLU A 46 11.90 -12.32 6.75
C GLU A 46 10.56 -12.84 6.20
N ILE A 47 9.60 -11.94 6.01
CA ILE A 47 8.29 -12.30 5.47
C ILE A 47 8.36 -12.29 3.95
N LYS A 48 8.04 -13.44 3.34
CA LYS A 48 7.97 -13.58 1.89
C LYS A 48 6.96 -12.62 1.27
N LYS A 49 7.25 -12.15 0.07
CA LYS A 49 6.42 -11.19 -0.66
C LYS A 49 4.98 -11.67 -0.79
N GLU A 50 4.77 -12.93 -1.14
CA GLU A 50 3.44 -13.51 -1.38
C GLU A 50 2.56 -13.35 -0.12
N ARG A 51 3.14 -13.63 1.04
CA ARG A 51 2.44 -13.52 2.32
C ARG A 51 2.15 -12.08 2.73
N LYS A 52 3.00 -11.13 2.32
CA LYS A 52 2.70 -9.69 2.47
C LYS A 52 1.53 -9.27 1.59
N MET A 53 1.45 -9.79 0.37
CA MET A 53 0.34 -9.49 -0.54
C MET A 53 -0.97 -10.07 0.02
N GLU A 54 -0.98 -11.34 0.44
CA GLU A 54 -2.15 -11.95 1.12
C GLU A 54 -2.60 -11.15 2.34
N PHE A 55 -1.65 -10.65 3.13
CA PHE A 55 -1.96 -9.80 4.28
C PHE A 55 -2.57 -8.46 3.86
N LEU A 56 -2.04 -7.79 2.84
CA LEU A 56 -2.61 -6.54 2.32
C LEU A 56 -4.00 -6.74 1.71
N ASP A 57 -4.20 -7.85 0.98
CA ASP A 57 -5.48 -8.18 0.36
C ASP A 57 -6.55 -8.48 1.43
N SER A 58 -6.19 -8.96 2.62
CA SER A 58 -7.14 -9.21 3.71
C SER A 58 -7.84 -7.97 4.28
N PHE A 59 -7.45 -6.76 3.86
CA PHE A 59 -8.10 -5.50 4.25
C PHE A 59 -9.27 -5.10 3.34
N PHE A 60 -9.49 -5.83 2.24
CA PHE A 60 -10.51 -5.56 1.22
C PHE A 60 -11.39 -6.78 0.96
#